data_AF-A0A1H4JNC9-F1
#
_entry.id   AF-A0A1H4JNC9-F1
#
_cell.length_a   1.000
_cell.length_b   1.000
_cell.length_c   1.000
_cell.angle_alpha   90.00
_cell.angle_beta   90.00
_cell.angle_gamma   90.00
#
_symmetry.space_group_name_H-M   'P 1'
#
loop_
_entity.id
_entity.type
_entity.pdbx_description
1 polymer ?
#
loop_
_entity_poly.entity_id
_entity_poly.type
_entity_poly.pdbx_seq_one_letter_code
_entity_poly.pdbx_strand_id
1 'polypeptide(L)'
;MTAAALVIDIVLTLVFAIIGRASHAEALDVAGVLGTWWPFLVALLVGWIVSLAWRAPLRIVRSGIPIWIITVAGGMLLRVVSGQGTALPFIIVATIALGVFLLGWRGIAAAVAAVRRRSAE
;
A
#
# COMPACT_ATOMS: atom_id res chain seq x y z
N MET A 1 3.81 16.80 -5.83
CA MET A 1 3.48 15.38 -6.10
C MET A 1 3.79 14.45 -4.94
N THR A 2 4.90 14.63 -4.21
CA THR A 2 5.29 13.74 -3.10
C THR A 2 4.22 13.56 -2.03
N ALA A 3 3.67 14.67 -1.49
CA ALA A 3 2.60 14.61 -0.49
C ALA A 3 1.36 13.87 -1.02
N ALA A 4 0.94 14.17 -2.26
CA ALA A 4 -0.18 13.48 -2.89
C ALA A 4 0.08 11.97 -3.05
N ALA A 5 1.28 11.56 -3.46
CA ALA A 5 1.64 10.16 -3.58
C ALA A 5 1.60 9.42 -2.24
N LEU A 6 2.09 10.04 -1.17
CA LEU A 6 2.02 9.48 0.18
C LEU A 6 0.56 9.34 0.64
N VAL A 7 -0.26 10.38 0.44
CA VAL A 7 -1.69 10.34 0.78
C VAL A 7 -2.41 9.24 0.00
N ILE A 8 -2.13 9.08 -1.30
CA ILE A 8 -2.70 7.99 -2.10
C ILE A 8 -2.32 6.62 -1.53
N ASP A 9 -1.05 6.39 -1.18
CA ASP A 9 -0.64 5.12 -0.59
C ASP A 9 -1.32 4.86 0.78
N ILE A 10 -1.43 5.88 1.62
CA ILE A 10 -2.11 5.82 2.92
C ILE A 10 -3.59 5.46 2.73
N VAL A 11 -4.28 6.15 1.81
CA VAL A 11 -5.69 5.89 1.49
C VAL A 11 -5.86 4.49 0.93
N LEU A 12 -4.99 4.03 0.04
CA LEU A 12 -5.08 2.71 -0.56
C LEU A 12 -4.84 1.58 0.45
N THR A 13 -3.92 1.75 1.40
CA THR A 13 -3.76 0.79 2.51
C THR A 13 -4.96 0.78 3.46
N LEU A 14 -5.60 1.93 3.68
CA LEU A 14 -6.84 2.02 4.45
C LEU A 14 -8.00 1.32 3.73
N VAL A 15 -8.14 1.56 2.42
CA VAL A 15 -9.13 0.89 1.56
C VAL A 15 -8.91 -0.63 1.58
N PHE A 16 -7.65 -1.10 1.53
CA PHE A 16 -7.33 -2.51 1.71
C PHE A 16 -7.86 -3.07 3.04
N ALA A 17 -7.64 -2.37 4.16
CA ALA A 17 -8.13 -2.80 5.47
C ALA A 17 -9.67 -2.86 5.53
N ILE A 18 -10.35 -1.85 4.98
CA ILE A 18 -11.83 -1.78 4.94
C ILE A 18 -12.39 -2.92 4.09
N ILE A 19 -11.87 -3.10 2.87
CA ILE A 19 -12.31 -4.18 1.97
C ILE A 19 -12.06 -5.54 2.62
N GLY A 20 -10.87 -5.76 3.20
CA GLY A 20 -10.52 -7.02 3.85
C GLY A 20 -11.50 -7.40 4.98
N ARG A 21 -11.86 -6.43 5.84
CA ARG A 21 -12.85 -6.64 6.91
C ARG A 21 -14.24 -6.91 6.34
N ALA A 22 -14.69 -6.10 5.39
CA ALA A 22 -16.00 -6.28 4.75
C ALA A 22 -16.13 -7.65 4.07
N SER A 23 -15.08 -8.13 3.41
CA SER A 23 -15.03 -9.44 2.75
C SER A 23 -15.14 -10.62 3.73
N HIS A 24 -14.77 -10.45 4.99
CA HIS A 24 -14.89 -11.47 6.03
C HIS A 24 -16.12 -11.27 6.93
N ALA A 25 -17.06 -10.39 6.52
CA ALA A 25 -18.21 -9.99 7.32
C ALA A 25 -17.85 -9.49 8.72
N GLU A 26 -16.65 -8.92 8.88
CA GLU A 26 -16.22 -8.31 10.13
C GLU A 26 -16.85 -6.92 10.29
N ALA A 27 -17.07 -6.49 11.53
CA ALA A 27 -17.60 -5.16 11.83
C ALA A 27 -16.68 -4.05 11.28
N LEU A 28 -17.27 -3.01 10.69
CA LEU A 28 -16.57 -1.82 10.19
C LEU A 28 -16.56 -0.69 11.23
N ASP A 29 -16.38 -1.04 12.51
CA ASP A 29 -16.16 -0.06 13.56
C ASP A 29 -14.73 0.53 13.48
N VAL A 30 -14.57 1.72 14.05
CA VAL A 30 -13.31 2.47 13.98
C VAL A 30 -12.14 1.68 14.57
N ALA A 31 -12.35 0.98 15.69
CA ALA A 31 -11.29 0.23 16.36
C ALA A 31 -10.87 -0.99 15.54
N GLY A 32 -11.83 -1.71 14.95
CA GLY A 32 -11.57 -2.85 14.07
C GLY A 32 -10.81 -2.47 12.80
N VAL A 33 -11.22 -1.38 12.14
CA VAL A 33 -10.52 -0.87 10.95
C VAL A 33 -9.10 -0.43 11.30
N LEU A 34 -8.94 0.37 12.37
CA LEU A 34 -7.62 0.80 12.85
C LEU A 34 -6.74 -0.40 13.21
N GLY A 35 -7.28 -1.40 13.89
CA GLY A 35 -6.62 -2.64 14.28
C GLY A 35 -6.03 -3.40 13.09
N THR A 36 -6.76 -3.48 11.98
CA THR A 36 -6.28 -4.09 10.73
C THR A 36 -5.31 -3.19 9.96
N TRP A 37 -5.53 -1.88 9.97
CA TRP A 37 -4.80 -0.93 9.12
C TRP A 37 -3.43 -0.53 9.65
N TRP A 38 -3.31 -0.28 10.96
CA TRP A 38 -2.10 0.29 11.55
C TRP A 38 -0.80 -0.48 11.26
N PRO A 39 -0.76 -1.83 11.21
CA PRO A 39 0.47 -2.56 10.90
C PRO A 39 0.98 -2.23 9.50
N PHE A 40 0.08 -2.14 8.53
CA PHE A 40 0.41 -1.81 7.15
C PHE A 40 0.72 -0.32 6.97
N LEU A 41 0.06 0.56 7.72
CA LEU A 41 0.39 1.99 7.72
C LEU A 41 1.83 2.21 8.23
N VAL A 42 2.20 1.61 9.35
CA VAL A 42 3.56 1.74 9.90
C VAL A 42 4.59 1.19 8.90
N ALA A 43 4.34 0.00 8.35
CA ALA A 43 5.23 -0.60 7.35
C ALA A 43 5.33 0.23 6.06
N LEU A 44 4.23 0.86 5.62
CA LEU A 44 4.21 1.78 4.49
C LEU A 44 5.13 2.98 4.73
N LEU A 45 5.03 3.61 5.91
CA LEU A 45 5.87 4.76 6.27
C LEU A 45 7.34 4.37 6.32
N VAL A 46 7.67 3.19 6.85
CA VAL A 46 9.04 2.64 6.81
C VAL A 46 9.49 2.42 5.36
N GLY A 47 8.64 1.87 4.51
CA GLY A 47 8.93 1.66 3.09
C GLY A 47 9.23 2.98 2.36
N TRP A 48 8.51 4.04 2.67
CA TRP A 48 8.76 5.39 2.17
C TRP A 48 10.14 5.92 2.59
N ILE A 49 10.51 5.73 3.86
CA ILE A 49 11.80 6.13 4.42
C ILE A 49 12.96 5.36 3.77
N VAL A 50 12.88 4.03 3.78
CA VAL A 50 13.94 3.15 3.26
C VAL A 50 14.17 3.34 1.76
N SER A 51 13.10 3.53 0.98
CA SER A 51 13.20 3.73 -0.47
C SER A 51 13.54 5.18 -0.87
N LEU A 52 13.61 6.10 0.09
CA LEU A 52 13.75 7.54 -0.15
C LEU A 52 12.70 8.03 -1.16
N ALA A 53 11.46 7.57 -1.00
CA ALA A 53 10.40 7.70 -2.00
C ALA A 53 10.13 9.16 -2.41
N TRP A 54 10.41 10.11 -1.53
CA TRP A 54 10.30 11.54 -1.83
C TRP A 54 11.19 12.01 -2.98
N ARG A 55 12.26 11.28 -3.33
CA ARG A 55 13.14 11.60 -4.47
C ARG A 55 12.54 11.19 -5.82
N ALA A 56 11.64 10.21 -5.86
CA ALA A 56 11.09 9.67 -7.10
C ALA A 56 9.73 8.96 -6.90
N PRO A 57 8.71 9.64 -6.35
CA PRO A 57 7.52 8.98 -5.79
C PRO A 57 6.68 8.20 -6.82
N LEU A 58 6.76 8.58 -8.10
CA LEU A 58 6.04 7.93 -9.20
C LEU A 58 6.80 6.77 -9.85
N ARG A 59 8.08 6.54 -9.53
CA ARG A 59 8.87 5.48 -10.18
C ARG A 59 8.54 4.13 -9.55
N ILE A 60 8.00 3.22 -10.37
CA ILE A 60 7.61 1.86 -9.96
C ILE A 60 8.81 1.09 -9.41
N VAL A 61 9.91 1.00 -10.16
CA VAL A 61 11.06 0.16 -9.77
C VAL A 61 11.80 0.73 -8.55
N ARG A 62 12.00 2.05 -8.50
CA ARG A 62 12.82 2.69 -7.46
C ARG A 62 12.07 2.92 -6.14
N SER A 63 10.77 3.18 -6.21
CA SER A 63 9.95 3.50 -5.03
C SER A 63 8.81 2.51 -4.85
N GLY A 64 8.03 2.23 -5.90
CA GLY A 64 6.87 1.33 -5.81
C GLY A 64 7.21 -0.07 -5.28
N ILE A 65 8.15 -0.78 -5.92
CA ILE A 65 8.50 -2.17 -5.55
C ILE A 65 9.04 -2.24 -4.11
N PRO A 66 10.03 -1.42 -3.68
CA PRO A 66 10.48 -1.42 -2.29
C PRO A 66 9.36 -1.09 -1.29
N ILE A 67 8.54 -0.08 -1.57
CA ILE A 67 7.42 0.29 -0.69
C ILE A 67 6.47 -0.90 -0.54
N TRP A 68 6.09 -1.55 -1.64
CA TRP A 68 5.19 -2.69 -1.62
C TRP A 68 5.75 -3.86 -0.80
N ILE A 69 7.00 -4.27 -1.07
CA ILE A 69 7.64 -5.38 -0.35
C ILE A 69 7.71 -5.08 1.15
N ILE A 70 8.16 -3.89 1.52
CA ILE A 70 8.29 -3.49 2.92
C ILE A 70 6.92 -3.40 3.59
N THR A 71 5.90 -2.87 2.90
CA THR A 71 4.53 -2.76 3.43
C THR A 71 3.95 -4.14 3.73
N VAL A 72 4.10 -5.10 2.81
CA VAL A 72 3.63 -6.48 3.00
C VAL A 72 4.41 -7.15 4.12
N ALA A 73 5.74 -7.18 4.03
CA ALA A 73 6.58 -7.89 5.01
C ALA A 73 6.47 -7.28 6.40
N GLY A 74 6.61 -5.96 6.52
CA GLY A 74 6.48 -5.23 7.78
C GLY A 74 5.08 -5.33 8.36
N GLY A 75 4.04 -5.23 7.53
CA GLY A 75 2.65 -5.39 7.98
C GLY A 75 2.39 -6.78 8.56
N MET A 76 2.86 -7.83 7.90
CA MET A 76 2.74 -9.21 8.39
C MET A 76 3.54 -9.43 9.68
N LEU A 77 4.78 -8.94 9.76
CA LEU A 77 5.59 -9.04 10.96
C LEU A 77 4.92 -8.34 12.16
N LEU A 78 4.44 -7.11 11.95
CA LEU A 78 3.74 -6.35 12.98
C LEU A 78 2.45 -7.05 13.44
N ARG A 79 1.71 -7.69 12.52
CA ARG A 79 0.54 -8.50 12.88
C ARG A 79 0.90 -9.71 13.73
N VAL A 80 1.99 -10.42 13.40
CA VAL A 80 2.46 -11.59 14.17
C VAL A 80 2.83 -11.18 15.59
N VAL A 81 3.68 -10.16 15.76
CA VAL A 81 4.11 -9.73 17.10
C VAL A 81 2.98 -9.11 17.92
N SER A 82 1.92 -8.64 17.27
CA SER A 82 0.72 -8.09 17.92
C SER A 82 -0.36 -9.15 18.18
N GLY A 83 -0.10 -10.42 17.90
CA GLY A 83 -1.06 -11.51 18.13
C GLY A 83 -2.27 -11.52 17.20
N GLN A 84 -2.25 -10.76 16.10
CA GLN A 84 -3.37 -10.68 15.13
C GLN A 84 -3.44 -11.85 14.15
N GLY A 85 -2.38 -12.68 14.12
CA GLY A 85 -2.25 -13.80 13.19
C GLY A 85 -2.04 -13.39 11.72
N THR A 86 -1.50 -14.33 10.96
CA THR A 86 -1.26 -14.20 9.51
C THR A 86 -1.52 -15.55 8.83
N ALA A 87 -2.79 -15.81 8.48
CA ALA A 87 -3.13 -17.01 7.72
C ALA A 87 -2.51 -16.95 6.31
N LEU A 88 -2.07 -18.09 5.76
CA LEU A 88 -1.47 -18.13 4.42
C LEU A 88 -2.35 -17.48 3.33
N PRO A 89 -3.68 -17.71 3.28
CA PRO A 89 -4.55 -17.01 2.33
C PRO A 89 -4.50 -15.48 2.50
N PHE A 90 -4.46 -14.99 3.73
CA PHE A 90 -4.36 -13.56 4.00
C PHE A 90 -3.04 -12.98 3.48
N ILE A 91 -1.91 -13.69 3.64
CA ILE A 91 -0.61 -13.26 3.11
C ILE A 91 -0.68 -13.11 1.59
N ILE A 92 -1.23 -14.12 0.89
CA ILE A 92 -1.35 -14.11 -0.58
C ILE A 92 -2.24 -12.95 -1.05
N VAL A 93 -3.45 -12.84 -0.49
CA VAL A 93 -4.42 -11.80 -0.88
C VAL A 93 -3.89 -10.40 -0.56
N ALA A 94 -3.29 -10.19 0.62
CA ALA A 94 -2.70 -8.90 0.98
C ALA A 94 -1.53 -8.54 0.06
N THR A 95 -0.67 -9.50 -0.27
CA THR A 95 0.46 -9.29 -1.19
C THR A 95 -0.03 -8.81 -2.56
N ILE A 96 -1.04 -9.50 -3.12
CA ILE A 96 -1.61 -9.16 -4.42
C ILE A 96 -2.35 -7.82 -4.37
N ALA A 97 -3.25 -7.63 -3.40
CA ALA A 97 -4.06 -6.43 -3.27
C ALA A 97 -3.20 -5.18 -3.07
N LEU A 98 -2.23 -5.22 -2.14
CA LEU A 98 -1.29 -4.12 -1.93
C LEU A 98 -0.38 -3.90 -3.14
N GLY A 99 -0.03 -4.96 -3.88
CA GLY A 99 0.73 -4.84 -5.13
C GLY A 99 -0.06 -4.10 -6.21
N VAL A 100 -1.31 -4.52 -6.44
CA VAL A 100 -2.23 -3.86 -7.38
C VAL A 100 -2.44 -2.41 -6.97
N PHE A 101 -2.66 -2.13 -5.69
CA PHE A 101 -2.88 -0.77 -5.23
C PHE A 101 -1.63 0.09 -5.38
N LEU A 102 -0.54 -0.24 -4.69
CA LEU A 102 0.65 0.60 -4.59
C LEU A 102 1.42 0.70 -5.91
N LEU A 103 1.49 -0.38 -6.71
CA LEU A 103 2.17 -0.35 -8.01
C LEU A 103 1.23 0.10 -9.14
N GLY A 104 -0.05 -0.29 -9.09
CA GLY A 104 -1.01 -0.02 -10.16
C GLY A 104 -1.28 1.46 -10.35
N TRP A 105 -1.49 2.23 -9.27
CA TRP A 105 -1.73 3.68 -9.40
C TRP A 105 -0.50 4.40 -9.98
N ARG A 106 0.71 3.95 -9.63
CA ARG A 106 1.97 4.47 -10.20
C ARG A 106 2.08 4.14 -11.69
N GLY A 107 1.66 2.93 -12.09
CA GLY A 107 1.54 2.53 -13.50
C GLY A 107 0.58 3.41 -14.28
N ILE A 108 -0.60 3.69 -13.71
CA ILE A 108 -1.59 4.60 -14.31
C ILE A 108 -1.00 6.02 -14.45
N ALA A 109 -0.37 6.55 -13.39
CA ALA A 109 0.24 7.88 -13.42
C ALA A 109 1.35 7.97 -14.49
N ALA A 110 2.17 6.93 -14.64
CA ALA A 110 3.20 6.85 -15.66
C ALA A 110 2.60 6.80 -17.08
N ALA A 111 1.55 6.01 -17.29
CA ALA A 111 0.85 5.92 -18.58
C ALA A 111 0.22 7.26 -18.97
N VAL A 112 -0.48 7.93 -18.04
CA VAL A 112 -1.07 9.25 -18.27
C VAL A 112 0.00 10.29 -18.61
N ALA A 113 1.15 10.27 -17.91
CA ALA A 113 2.26 11.16 -18.21
C ALA A 113 2.87 10.90 -19.60
N ALA A 114 2.94 9.63 -20.03
CA ALA A 114 3.44 9.26 -21.36
C ALA A 114 2.50 9.72 -22.48
N VAL A 115 1.18 9.59 -22.30
CA VAL A 115 0.18 10.05 -23.29
C VAL A 115 0.25 11.57 -23.44
N ARG A 116 0.31 12.32 -22.33
CA ARG A 116 0.38 13.79 -22.37
C ARG A 116 1.60 14.33 -23.09
N ARG A 117 2.74 13.62 -23.04
CA ARG A 117 3.95 14.00 -23.78
C ARG A 117 3.75 13.88 -25.29
N ARG A 118 3.11 12.80 -25.74
CA ARG A 118 2.83 12.56 -27.17
C ARG A 118 1.85 13.56 -27.78
N SER A 119 0.94 14.13 -26.99
CA SER A 119 -0.01 15.14 -27.48
C SER A 119 0.58 16.56 -27.54
N ALA A 120 1.76 16.77 -26.97
CA ALA A 120 2.47 18.05 -26.99
C ALA A 120 3.58 18.09 -28.06
N GLU A 121 3.81 16.96 -28.74
CA GLU A 121 4.67 16.79 -29.92
C GLU A 121 3.81 16.83 -31.18
#